data_AF-A0A915N401-F1
#
_entry.id   AF-A0A915N401-F1
#
_cell.length_a   1.000
_cell.length_b   1.000
_cell.length_c   1.000
_cell.angle_alpha   90.00
_cell.angle_beta   90.00
_cell.angle_gamma   90.00
#
_symmetry.space_group_name_H-M   'P 1'
#
loop_
_entity.id
_entity.type
_entity.pdbx_description
1 polymer ?
#
loop_
_entity_poly.entity_id
_entity_poly.type
_entity_poly.pdbx_seq_one_letter_code
_entity_poly.pdbx_strand_id
1 'polypeptide(L)'
;MENFCLENLRGKEAWLNEKLPLNVYSDETSKLFDSALRQLISWFECDQIGVLGKTLKLGLDTLSSGRSKRSDPTFEQELADLVRDANLRGNERERKHAYAVQLFAESEMHRACNEWEDILAEYPNDLMALKFAHTGYFYIGEHLAMRDSIARVIDKWDEERYPGYRLGYFRIATL
;
A
#
# COMPACT_ATOMS: atom_id res chain seq x y z
N MET A 1 -10.54 19.65 -5.49
CA MET A 1 -11.00 18.39 -4.87
C MET A 1 -10.08 17.93 -3.72
N GLU A 2 -8.93 18.60 -3.53
CA GLU A 2 -7.89 18.28 -2.52
C GLU A 2 -8.41 18.00 -1.09
N ASN A 3 -9.45 18.71 -0.61
CA ASN A 3 -9.96 18.54 0.76
C ASN A 3 -11.15 17.57 0.91
N PHE A 4 -11.72 17.09 -0.20
CA PHE A 4 -12.96 16.30 -0.13
C PHE A 4 -12.78 15.03 0.71
N CYS A 5 -11.65 14.35 0.58
CA CYS A 5 -11.40 13.08 1.26
C CYS A 5 -11.36 13.19 2.78
N LEU A 6 -10.76 14.24 3.35
CA LEU A 6 -10.73 14.42 4.82
C LEU A 6 -12.06 14.91 5.37
N GLU A 7 -12.77 15.77 4.64
CA GLU A 7 -14.00 16.39 5.11
C GLU A 7 -15.24 15.48 4.97
N ASN A 8 -15.16 14.41 4.15
CA ASN A 8 -16.32 13.58 3.78
C ASN A 8 -16.22 12.11 4.21
N LEU A 9 -15.38 11.78 5.21
CA LEU A 9 -15.39 10.44 5.80
C LEU A 9 -16.71 10.20 6.54
N ARG A 10 -17.35 9.07 6.24
CA ARG A 10 -18.63 8.70 6.85
C ARG A 10 -18.41 8.23 8.29
N GLY A 11 -18.91 9.03 9.23
CA GLY A 11 -19.14 8.64 10.61
C GLY A 11 -20.32 7.69 10.77
N LYS A 12 -20.58 7.25 12.00
CA LYS A 12 -21.62 6.27 12.35
C LYS A 12 -23.01 6.71 11.92
N GLU A 13 -23.35 7.99 12.14
CA GLU A 13 -24.64 8.56 11.73
C GLU A 13 -24.77 8.67 10.21
N ALA A 14 -23.68 9.02 9.52
CA ALA A 14 -23.69 9.10 8.05
C ALA A 14 -23.98 7.72 7.43
N TRP A 15 -23.37 6.66 7.95
CA TRP A 15 -23.67 5.28 7.55
C TRP A 15 -25.13 4.86 7.84
N LEU A 16 -25.67 5.28 8.99
CA LEU A 16 -27.07 5.03 9.35
C LEU A 16 -28.06 5.75 8.42
N ASN A 17 -27.76 7.01 8.05
CA ASN A 17 -28.58 7.82 7.14
C ASN A 17 -28.65 7.19 5.73
N GLU A 18 -27.57 6.53 5.31
CA GLU A 18 -27.52 5.70 4.09
C GLU A 18 -28.23 4.34 4.25
N LYS A 19 -28.87 4.06 5.38
CA LYS A 19 -29.54 2.80 5.74
C LYS A 19 -28.57 1.60 5.79
N LEU A 20 -27.30 1.85 6.12
CA LEU A 20 -26.23 0.86 6.23
C LEU A 20 -25.61 0.92 7.64
N PRO A 21 -26.34 0.52 8.70
CA PRO A 21 -25.87 0.68 10.07
C PRO A 21 -24.61 -0.15 10.34
N LEU A 22 -23.57 0.49 10.90
CA LEU A 22 -22.35 -0.19 11.33
C LEU A 22 -22.42 -0.56 12.82
N ASN A 23 -22.11 -1.80 13.14
CA ASN A 23 -21.87 -2.23 14.52
C ASN A 23 -20.43 -1.90 14.93
N VAL A 24 -20.17 -0.62 15.21
CA VAL A 24 -18.87 -0.13 15.68
C VAL A 24 -18.98 0.60 17.01
N TYR A 25 -17.89 0.56 17.76
CA TYR A 25 -17.80 1.08 19.13
C TYR A 25 -17.54 2.59 19.21
N SER A 26 -17.07 3.24 18.13
CA SER A 26 -16.83 4.70 18.08
C SER A 26 -17.06 5.28 16.68
N ASP A 27 -17.22 6.60 16.58
CA ASP A 27 -17.36 7.31 15.30
C ASP A 27 -16.05 7.30 14.50
N GLU A 28 -14.93 7.41 15.21
CA GLU A 28 -13.58 7.32 14.66
C GLU A 28 -13.35 5.97 13.98
N THR A 29 -13.84 4.87 14.57
CA THR A 29 -13.77 3.54 13.94
C THR A 29 -14.56 3.50 12.63
N SER A 30 -15.75 4.12 12.55
CA SER A 30 -16.50 4.22 11.29
C SER A 30 -15.72 4.97 10.22
N LYS A 31 -15.07 6.08 10.59
CA LYS A 31 -14.30 6.91 9.67
C LYS A 31 -13.05 6.20 9.16
N LEU A 32 -12.34 5.48 10.02
CA LEU A 32 -11.19 4.66 9.62
C LEU A 32 -11.61 3.54 8.66
N PHE A 33 -12.73 2.86 8.94
CA PHE A 33 -13.29 1.85 8.04
C PHE A 33 -13.70 2.44 6.69
N ASP A 34 -14.42 3.58 6.69
CA ASP A 34 -14.83 4.26 5.46
C ASP A 34 -13.62 4.73 4.63
N SER A 35 -12.58 5.25 5.29
CA SER A 35 -11.32 5.65 4.64
C SER A 35 -10.63 4.45 3.98
N ALA A 36 -10.44 3.35 4.71
CA ALA A 36 -9.81 2.15 4.19
C ALA A 36 -10.61 1.54 3.02
N LEU A 37 -11.93 1.45 3.17
CA LEU A 37 -12.82 0.94 2.13
C LEU A 37 -12.77 1.83 0.89
N ARG A 38 -12.84 3.16 1.05
CA ARG A 38 -12.72 4.10 -0.07
C ARG A 38 -11.39 3.92 -0.79
N GLN A 39 -10.28 3.88 -0.06
CA GLN A 39 -8.96 3.70 -0.68
C GLN A 39 -8.87 2.39 -1.48
N LEU A 40 -9.57 1.34 -1.02
CA LEU A 40 -9.62 0.04 -1.70
C LEU A 40 -10.52 0.04 -2.95
N ILE A 41 -11.64 0.78 -2.95
CA ILE A 41 -12.65 0.67 -4.02
C ILE A 41 -12.67 1.85 -4.99
N SER A 42 -12.27 3.04 -4.56
CA SER A 42 -12.45 4.26 -5.35
C SER A 42 -11.34 4.48 -6.37
N TRP A 43 -10.16 3.90 -6.11
CA TRP A 43 -8.94 4.15 -6.89
C TRP A 43 -8.61 5.64 -7.06
N PHE A 44 -9.18 6.47 -6.18
CA PHE A 44 -9.11 7.92 -6.24
C PHE A 44 -7.95 8.42 -5.38
N GLU A 45 -7.20 9.39 -5.90
CA GLU A 45 -6.09 10.01 -5.17
C GLU A 45 -6.62 11.06 -4.20
N CYS A 46 -6.24 10.94 -2.92
CA CYS A 46 -6.33 12.04 -1.99
C CYS A 46 -5.00 12.80 -2.01
N ASP A 47 -5.01 14.01 -2.56
CA ASP A 47 -3.82 14.86 -2.70
C ASP A 47 -3.09 15.11 -1.37
N GLN A 48 -3.81 15.05 -0.26
CA GLN A 48 -3.30 15.28 1.10
C GLN A 48 -2.41 14.13 1.62
N ILE A 49 -2.46 12.94 1.03
CA ILE A 49 -1.63 11.79 1.42
C ILE A 49 -0.25 11.85 0.74
N GLY A 50 -0.07 12.74 -0.25
CA GLY A 50 1.23 13.00 -0.88
C GLY A 50 1.81 11.79 -1.61
N VAL A 51 3.14 11.65 -1.58
CA VAL A 51 3.88 10.65 -2.38
C VAL A 51 3.48 9.22 -2.06
N LEU A 52 3.30 8.86 -0.78
CA LEU A 52 2.91 7.51 -0.39
C LEU A 52 1.48 7.17 -0.80
N GLY A 53 0.56 8.14 -0.78
CA GLY A 53 -0.81 7.93 -1.25
C GLY A 53 -0.84 7.57 -2.73
N LYS A 54 -0.12 8.35 -3.55
CA LYS A 54 0.03 8.09 -4.98
C LYS A 54 0.78 6.78 -5.27
N THR A 55 1.82 6.49 -4.49
CA THR A 55 2.55 5.20 -4.54
C THR A 55 1.60 4.04 -4.26
N LEU A 56 0.75 4.14 -3.22
CA LEU A 56 -0.16 3.06 -2.87
C LEU A 56 -1.17 2.80 -3.99
N LYS A 57 -1.79 3.85 -4.53
CA LYS A 57 -2.73 3.76 -5.64
C LYS A 57 -2.09 3.13 -6.88
N LEU A 58 -0.97 3.69 -7.35
CA LEU A 58 -0.30 3.20 -8.55
C LEU A 58 0.33 1.81 -8.34
N GLY A 59 0.83 1.51 -7.15
CA GLY A 59 1.32 0.19 -6.77
C GLY A 59 0.21 -0.87 -6.84
N LEU A 60 -0.99 -0.54 -6.34
CA LEU A 60 -2.15 -1.42 -6.46
C LEU A 60 -2.62 -1.58 -7.92
N ASP A 61 -2.63 -0.50 -8.71
CA ASP A 61 -2.96 -0.57 -10.15
C ASP A 61 -2.00 -1.53 -10.88
N THR A 62 -0.72 -1.44 -10.55
CA THR A 62 0.34 -2.25 -11.16
C THR A 62 0.25 -3.72 -10.74
N LEU A 63 0.10 -3.98 -9.44
CA LEU A 63 0.08 -5.34 -8.90
C LEU A 63 -1.20 -6.10 -9.30
N SER A 64 -2.37 -5.45 -9.32
CA SER A 64 -3.65 -6.12 -9.52
C SER A 64 -4.06 -6.37 -10.98
N SER A 65 -3.18 -6.09 -11.95
CA SER A 65 -3.47 -6.12 -13.40
C SER A 65 -4.56 -5.12 -13.85
N GLY A 66 -4.86 -4.08 -13.07
CA GLY A 66 -5.91 -3.12 -13.41
C GLY A 66 -5.55 -2.26 -14.63
N ARG A 67 -4.27 -1.91 -14.78
CA ARG A 67 -3.73 -1.06 -15.87
C ARG A 67 -2.31 -1.51 -16.23
N SER A 68 -1.90 -1.27 -17.48
CA SER A 68 -0.54 -1.54 -17.94
C SER A 68 -0.04 -0.42 -18.86
N LYS A 69 1.27 -0.17 -18.89
CA LYS A 69 1.86 0.81 -19.82
C LYS A 69 1.51 0.51 -21.28
N ARG A 70 1.38 -0.78 -21.63
CA ARG A 70 1.03 -1.23 -22.98
C ARG A 70 -0.39 -0.83 -23.37
N SER A 71 -1.33 -0.88 -22.43
CA SER A 71 -2.75 -0.64 -22.69
C SER A 71 -3.18 0.80 -22.41
N ASP A 72 -2.41 1.56 -21.64
CA ASP A 72 -2.80 2.88 -21.15
C ASP A 72 -1.61 3.87 -21.08
N PRO A 73 -1.49 4.81 -22.04
CA PRO A 73 -0.45 5.84 -22.02
C PRO A 73 -0.57 6.82 -20.85
N THR A 74 -1.77 7.02 -20.29
CA THR A 74 -1.95 7.90 -19.14
C THR A 74 -1.30 7.33 -17.89
N PHE A 75 -1.32 6.00 -17.76
CA PHE A 75 -0.66 5.29 -16.66
C PHE A 75 0.86 5.47 -16.68
N GLU A 76 1.48 5.47 -17.86
CA GLU A 76 2.91 5.74 -17.98
C GLU A 76 3.26 7.16 -17.51
N GLN A 77 2.45 8.15 -17.87
CA GLN A 77 2.62 9.52 -17.40
C GLN A 77 2.41 9.64 -15.88
N GLU A 78 1.40 8.96 -15.31
CA GLU A 78 1.14 8.94 -13.87
C GLU A 78 2.33 8.36 -13.08
N LEU A 79 2.98 7.31 -13.59
CA LEU A 79 4.19 6.73 -13.01
C LEU A 79 5.39 7.68 -13.09
N ALA A 80 5.58 8.33 -14.25
CA ALA A 80 6.64 9.32 -14.42
C ALA A 80 6.45 10.52 -13.46
N ASP A 81 5.21 10.98 -13.31
CA ASP A 81 4.84 12.03 -12.37
C ASP A 81 5.07 11.59 -10.92
N LEU A 82 4.73 10.35 -10.56
CA LEU A 82 4.99 9.81 -9.23
C LEU A 82 6.50 9.86 -8.90
N VAL A 83 7.35 9.38 -9.80
CA VAL A 83 8.81 9.37 -9.57
C VAL A 83 9.37 10.78 -9.52
N ARG A 84 8.90 11.68 -10.39
CA ARG A 84 9.28 13.10 -10.36
C ARG A 84 8.90 13.73 -9.01
N ASP A 85 7.67 13.55 -8.58
CA ASP A 85 7.18 14.10 -7.31
C ASP A 85 7.93 13.52 -6.11
N ALA A 86 8.19 12.20 -6.11
CA ALA A 86 8.97 11.57 -5.06
C ALA A 86 10.39 12.16 -4.96
N ASN A 87 11.02 12.46 -6.10
CA ASN A 87 12.35 13.09 -6.13
C ASN A 87 12.34 14.55 -5.67
N LEU A 88 11.25 15.28 -5.93
CA LEU A 88 11.13 16.70 -5.56
C LEU A 88 10.75 16.91 -4.09
N ARG A 89 9.84 16.10 -3.56
CA ARG A 89 9.24 16.31 -2.22
C ARG A 89 9.27 15.09 -1.29
N GLY A 90 9.62 13.91 -1.79
CA GLY A 90 9.63 12.68 -1.00
C GLY A 90 10.91 12.49 -0.19
N ASN A 91 10.80 11.87 0.98
CA ASN A 91 11.97 11.40 1.74
C ASN A 91 12.61 10.16 1.09
N GLU A 92 13.73 9.68 1.63
CA GLU A 92 14.46 8.54 1.03
C GLU A 92 13.62 7.28 0.88
N ARG A 93 12.90 6.89 1.93
CA ARG A 93 12.01 5.73 1.94
C ARG A 93 10.91 5.87 0.87
N GLU A 94 10.31 7.05 0.77
CA GLU A 94 9.24 7.33 -0.20
C GLU A 94 9.74 7.27 -1.65
N ARG A 95 10.97 7.73 -1.90
CA ARG A 95 11.62 7.62 -3.21
C ARG A 95 11.86 6.17 -3.60
N LYS A 96 12.37 5.34 -2.68
CA LYS A 96 12.56 3.89 -2.92
C LYS A 96 11.23 3.22 -3.27
N HIS A 97 10.16 3.55 -2.54
CA HIS A 97 8.81 3.05 -2.81
C HIS A 97 8.29 3.43 -4.20
N ALA A 98 8.39 4.71 -4.58
CA ALA A 98 7.98 5.18 -5.89
C ALA A 98 8.77 4.52 -7.02
N TYR A 99 10.08 4.36 -6.82
CA TYR A 99 10.96 3.69 -7.78
C TYR A 99 10.63 2.20 -7.93
N ALA A 100 10.37 1.49 -6.83
CA ALA A 100 9.97 0.09 -6.87
C ALA A 100 8.67 -0.13 -7.66
N VAL A 101 7.67 0.75 -7.48
CA VAL A 101 6.42 0.70 -8.26
C VAL A 101 6.69 0.91 -9.76
N GLN A 102 7.57 1.86 -10.12
CA GLN A 102 7.97 2.07 -11.51
C GLN A 102 8.63 0.83 -12.11
N LEU A 103 9.60 0.23 -11.40
CA LEU A 103 10.27 -1.00 -11.83
C LEU A 103 9.26 -2.13 -12.06
N PHE A 104 8.31 -2.30 -11.14
CA PHE A 104 7.30 -3.35 -11.28
C PHE A 104 6.45 -3.12 -12.54
N ALA A 105 6.06 -1.87 -12.80
CA ALA A 105 5.31 -1.49 -14.00
C ALA A 105 6.11 -1.65 -15.31
N GLU A 106 7.43 -1.70 -15.21
CA GLU A 106 8.38 -1.94 -16.32
C GLU A 106 8.67 -3.43 -16.53
N SER A 107 7.96 -4.32 -15.85
CA SER A 107 8.19 -5.77 -15.84
C SER A 107 9.50 -6.20 -15.17
N GLU A 108 10.20 -5.29 -14.50
CA GLU A 108 11.40 -5.55 -13.70
C GLU A 108 11.02 -6.01 -12.28
N MET A 109 10.10 -6.99 -12.19
CA MET A 109 9.40 -7.35 -10.95
C MET A 109 10.34 -7.85 -9.84
N HIS A 110 11.39 -8.61 -10.18
CA HIS A 110 12.39 -9.04 -9.19
C HIS A 110 13.15 -7.86 -8.60
N ARG A 111 13.52 -6.87 -9.41
CA ARG A 111 14.21 -5.67 -8.94
C ARG A 111 13.31 -4.83 -8.06
N ALA A 112 12.04 -4.68 -8.43
CA ALA A 112 11.04 -4.02 -7.59
C ALA A 112 10.91 -4.69 -6.21
N CYS A 113 10.87 -6.03 -6.16
CA CYS A 113 10.82 -6.77 -4.90
C CYS A 113 12.09 -6.52 -4.06
N ASN A 114 13.27 -6.51 -4.69
CA ASN A 114 14.52 -6.22 -3.99
C ASN A 114 14.55 -4.80 -3.39
N GLU A 115 14.02 -3.79 -4.10
CA GLU A 115 13.91 -2.43 -3.54
C GLU A 115 13.01 -2.39 -2.29
N TRP A 116 11.90 -3.14 -2.28
CA TRP A 116 11.06 -3.27 -1.08
C TRP A 116 11.75 -4.05 0.03
N GLU A 117 12.55 -5.07 -0.28
CA GLU A 117 13.38 -5.79 0.70
C GLU A 117 14.45 -4.87 1.30
N ASP A 118 15.09 -4.01 0.50
CA ASP A 118 16.06 -3.02 0.98
C ASP A 118 15.40 -2.00 1.92
N ILE A 119 14.16 -1.58 1.61
CA ILE A 119 13.36 -0.77 2.54
C ILE A 119 13.12 -1.55 3.84
N LEU A 120 12.75 -2.83 3.79
CA LEU A 120 12.48 -3.65 4.98
C LEU A 120 13.72 -3.94 5.82
N ALA A 121 14.90 -3.99 5.20
CA ALA A 121 16.16 -4.13 5.92
C ALA A 121 16.41 -2.93 6.85
N GLU A 122 16.06 -1.72 6.39
CA GLU A 122 16.22 -0.47 7.13
C GLU A 122 15.00 -0.13 8.02
N TYR A 123 13.80 -0.39 7.52
CA TYR A 123 12.50 -0.08 8.14
C TYR A 123 11.67 -1.36 8.29
N PRO A 124 11.98 -2.24 9.25
CA PRO A 124 11.32 -3.54 9.35
C PRO A 124 9.81 -3.45 9.62
N ASN A 125 9.35 -2.36 10.25
CA ASN A 125 7.93 -2.10 10.53
C ASN A 125 7.17 -1.44 9.36
N ASP A 126 7.79 -1.29 8.19
CA ASP A 126 7.14 -0.74 7.01
C ASP A 126 6.14 -1.76 6.41
N LEU A 127 4.89 -1.66 6.86
CA LEU A 127 3.82 -2.56 6.42
C LEU A 127 3.50 -2.40 4.93
N MET A 128 3.77 -1.25 4.32
CA MET A 128 3.55 -1.05 2.89
C MET A 128 4.61 -1.78 2.08
N ALA A 129 5.88 -1.67 2.47
CA ALA A 129 6.97 -2.42 1.84
C ALA A 129 6.76 -3.93 1.98
N LEU A 130 6.38 -4.40 3.19
CA LEU A 130 6.11 -5.82 3.41
C LEU A 130 4.95 -6.32 2.54
N LYS A 131 3.85 -5.57 2.49
CA LYS A 131 2.69 -5.95 1.68
C LYS A 131 3.04 -6.00 0.19
N PHE A 132 3.82 -5.03 -0.30
CA PHE A 132 4.21 -4.95 -1.70
C PHE A 132 5.23 -6.04 -2.08
N ALA A 133 6.27 -6.28 -1.27
CA ALA A 133 7.20 -7.39 -1.46
C ALA A 133 6.46 -8.74 -1.49
N HIS A 134 5.64 -9.01 -0.47
CA HIS A 134 4.84 -10.22 -0.40
C HIS A 134 3.95 -10.41 -1.65
N THR A 135 3.25 -9.35 -2.07
CA THR A 135 2.35 -9.42 -3.22
C THR A 135 3.13 -9.56 -4.53
N GLY A 136 4.26 -8.88 -4.67
CA GLY A 136 5.16 -9.02 -5.81
C GLY A 136 5.69 -10.45 -5.97
N TYR A 137 6.18 -11.04 -4.88
CA TYR A 137 6.64 -12.43 -4.86
C TYR A 137 5.53 -13.45 -5.20
N PHE A 138 4.29 -13.18 -4.78
CA PHE A 138 3.14 -13.97 -5.20
C PHE A 138 2.95 -13.94 -6.73
N TYR A 139 3.01 -12.77 -7.35
CA TYR A 139 2.81 -12.63 -8.81
C TYR A 139 3.92 -13.24 -9.65
N ILE A 140 5.16 -13.24 -9.17
CA ILE A 140 6.29 -13.88 -9.87
C ILE A 140 6.44 -15.37 -9.55
N GLY A 141 5.64 -15.91 -8.61
CA GLY A 141 5.64 -17.33 -8.24
C GLY A 141 6.74 -17.76 -7.26
N GLU A 142 7.42 -16.82 -6.60
CA GLU A 142 8.51 -17.09 -5.66
C GLU A 142 7.99 -17.22 -4.22
N HIS A 143 7.27 -18.31 -3.95
CA HIS A 143 6.66 -18.58 -2.64
C HIS A 143 7.68 -18.58 -1.47
N LEU A 144 8.92 -19.07 -1.68
CA LEU A 144 9.95 -19.04 -0.66
C LEU A 144 10.36 -17.60 -0.31
N ALA A 145 10.60 -16.76 -1.33
CA ALA A 145 10.94 -15.36 -1.11
C ALA A 145 9.79 -14.59 -0.44
N MET A 146 8.55 -14.88 -0.84
CA MET A 146 7.34 -14.34 -0.21
C MET A 146 7.29 -14.63 1.29
N ARG A 147 7.53 -15.90 1.68
CA ARG A 147 7.56 -16.33 3.08
C ARG A 147 8.75 -15.71 3.83
N ASP A 148 9.92 -15.78 3.23
CA ASP A 148 11.17 -15.37 3.87
C ASP A 148 11.23 -13.83 4.08
N SER A 149 10.56 -13.06 3.21
CA SER A 149 10.36 -11.60 3.39
C SER A 149 9.75 -11.27 4.75
N ILE A 150 8.71 -12.01 5.12
CA ILE A 150 8.04 -11.85 6.41
C ILE A 150 8.93 -12.35 7.54
N ALA A 151 9.51 -13.55 7.39
CA ALA A 151 10.33 -14.17 8.42
C ALA A 151 11.53 -13.27 8.82
N ARG A 152 12.10 -12.52 7.88
CA ARG A 152 13.22 -11.59 8.15
C ARG A 152 12.88 -10.41 9.06
N VAL A 153 11.61 -9.99 9.11
CA VAL A 153 11.22 -8.77 9.84
C VAL A 153 10.35 -9.02 11.06
N ILE A 154 9.64 -10.16 11.11
CA ILE A 154 8.60 -10.39 12.13
C ILE A 154 9.10 -10.41 13.58
N ASP A 155 10.34 -10.85 13.80
CA ASP A 155 10.96 -10.88 15.12
C ASP A 155 11.47 -9.50 15.57
N LYS A 156 11.53 -8.53 14.64
CA LYS A 156 11.90 -7.14 14.94
C LYS A 156 10.69 -6.30 15.37
N TRP A 157 9.49 -6.85 15.28
CA TRP A 157 8.25 -6.14 15.58
C TRP A 157 7.90 -6.26 17.06
N ASP A 158 7.52 -5.15 17.66
CA ASP A 158 7.03 -5.11 19.03
C ASP A 158 5.69 -5.87 19.13
N GLU A 159 5.64 -6.88 20.00
CA GLU A 159 4.49 -7.78 20.14
C GLU A 159 3.25 -7.07 20.66
N GLU A 160 3.41 -6.09 21.55
CA GLU A 160 2.31 -5.34 22.15
C GLU A 160 1.77 -4.27 21.21
N ARG A 161 2.67 -3.67 20.42
CA ARG A 161 2.32 -2.59 19.48
C ARG A 161 1.75 -3.12 18.16
N TYR A 162 2.14 -4.31 17.72
CA TYR A 162 1.72 -4.89 16.43
C TYR A 162 1.08 -6.28 16.52
N PRO A 163 0.19 -6.57 17.49
CA PRO A 163 -0.29 -7.93 17.75
C PRO A 163 -1.06 -8.51 16.56
N GLY A 164 -1.93 -7.72 15.92
CA GLY A 164 -2.75 -8.17 14.79
C GLY A 164 -1.94 -8.46 13.52
N TYR A 165 -1.00 -7.58 13.17
CA TYR A 165 -0.13 -7.78 12.02
C TYR A 165 0.80 -8.98 12.22
N ARG A 166 1.38 -9.10 13.42
CA ARG A 166 2.25 -10.23 13.76
C ARG A 166 1.49 -11.55 13.66
N LEU A 167 0.30 -11.66 14.23
CA LEU A 167 -0.52 -12.89 14.13
C LEU A 167 -0.86 -13.29 12.69
N GLY A 168 -1.24 -12.33 11.85
CA GLY A 168 -1.59 -12.60 10.45
C GLY A 168 -0.39 -13.05 9.63
N TYR A 169 0.71 -12.31 9.71
CA TYR A 169 1.92 -12.58 8.94
C TYR A 169 2.74 -13.76 9.48
N PHE A 170 2.71 -14.03 10.78
CA PHE A 170 3.38 -15.21 11.36
C PHE A 170 2.86 -16.50 10.75
N ARG A 171 1.55 -16.61 10.54
CA ARG A 171 0.96 -17.79 9.88
C ARG A 171 1.50 -18.00 8.47
N ILE A 172 1.73 -16.93 7.72
CA ILE A 172 2.26 -17.00 6.36
C ILE A 172 3.75 -17.39 6.39
N ALA A 173 4.51 -16.86 7.34
CA ALA A 173 5.95 -17.14 7.47
C ALA A 173 6.27 -18.60 7.88
N THR A 174 5.32 -19.31 8.50
CA THR A 174 5.52 -20.68 9.00
C THR A 174 4.97 -21.78 8.10
N LEU A 175 4.33 -21.43 6.97
CA LEU A 175 3.86 -22.38 5.96
C LEU A 175 4.96 -22.71 4.94
#